data_AF-A0A6M3KPS0-F1
#
_entry.id   AF-A0A6M3KPS0-F1
#
_cell.length_a   1.000
_cell.length_b   1.000
_cell.length_c   1.000
_cell.angle_alpha   90.00
_cell.angle_beta   90.00
_cell.angle_gamma   90.00
#
_symmetry.space_group_name_H-M   'P 1'
#
loop_
_entity.id
_entity.type
_entity.pdbx_description
1 polymer ?
#
loop_
_entity_poly.entity_id
_entity_poly.type
_entity_poly.pdbx_seq_one_letter_code
_entity_poly.pdbx_strand_id
1 'polypeptide(L)' 'MKVKATRYHIHFHARCIQCEWTANDRAEGDREKVRKMAKAHVKKTGHDVVIETGYETELTL' A
#
# COMPACT_ATOMS: atom_id res chain seq x y z
N MET A 1 21.36 -20.83 -6.65
CA MET A 1 21.36 -19.75 -5.64
C MET A 1 20.19 -19.99 -4.70
N LYS A 2 20.40 -20.01 -3.37
CA LYS A 2 19.32 -20.21 -2.40
C LYS A 2 18.78 -18.82 -2.01
N VAL A 3 17.65 -18.44 -2.59
CA VAL A 3 16.96 -17.20 -2.22
C VAL A 3 16.51 -17.32 -0.77
N LYS A 4 17.08 -16.50 0.12
CA LYS A 4 16.64 -16.44 1.51
C LYS A 4 15.60 -15.32 1.61
N ALA A 5 14.39 -15.68 2.02
CA ALA A 5 13.38 -14.72 2.41
C ALA A 5 13.75 -14.20 3.81
N THR A 6 14.17 -12.94 3.91
CA THR A 6 14.79 -12.42 5.13
C THR A 6 13.75 -11.77 6.07
N ARG A 7 12.60 -11.32 5.54
CA ARG A 7 11.53 -10.70 6.35
C ARG A 7 10.20 -10.64 5.62
N TYR A 8 9.10 -10.90 6.34
CA TYR A 8 7.74 -10.63 5.88
C TYR A 8 7.32 -9.25 6.38
N HIS A 9 6.95 -8.36 5.46
CA HIS A 9 6.37 -7.05 5.79
C HIS A 9 4.93 -7.00 5.28
N ILE A 10 4.00 -6.56 6.11
CA ILE A 10 2.63 -6.28 5.66
C ILE A 10 2.64 -4.92 4.96
N HIS A 11 2.34 -4.90 3.66
CA HIS A 11 2.20 -3.66 2.92
C HIS A 11 0.73 -3.25 2.80
N PHE A 12 0.51 -1.94 2.85
CA PHE A 12 -0.77 -1.33 2.51
C PHE A 12 -0.53 -0.36 1.35
N HIS A 13 -1.16 -0.64 0.21
CA HIS A 13 -1.05 0.18 -0.99
C HIS A 13 -2.43 0.65 -1.42
N ALA A 14 -2.61 1.96 -1.54
CA ALA A 14 -3.81 2.55 -2.11
C ALA A 14 -3.47 3.17 -3.47
N ARG A 15 -4.31 2.93 -4.48
CA ARG A 15 -4.19 3.52 -5.81
C ARG A 15 -5.54 4.04 -6.28
N CYS A 16 -5.52 5.20 -6.92
CA CYS A 16 -6.70 5.72 -7.61
C CYS A 16 -6.85 5.03 -8.97
N ILE A 17 -8.08 4.72 -9.36
CA ILE A 17 -8.35 4.11 -10.68
C ILE A 17 -8.36 5.17 -11.78
N GLN A 18 -8.71 6.41 -11.43
CA GLN A 18 -8.98 7.49 -12.38
C GLN A 18 -7.81 8.47 -12.54
N CYS A 19 -6.80 8.42 -11.66
CA CYS A 19 -5.61 9.26 -11.76
C CYS A 19 -4.38 8.57 -11.19
N GLU A 20 -3.20 9.17 -11.41
CA GLU A 20 -1.89 8.63 -10.99
C GLU A 20 -1.62 8.75 -9.48
N TRP A 21 -2.66 8.95 -8.66
CA TRP A 21 -2.48 9.07 -7.22
C TRP A 21 -2.29 7.69 -6.57
N THR A 22 -1.23 7.58 -5.77
CA THR A 22 -0.91 6.38 -4.98
C THR A 22 -0.46 6.74 -3.57
N ALA A 23 -0.74 5.88 -2.60
CA ALA A 23 -0.21 5.96 -1.25
C ALA A 23 0.23 4.56 -0.80
N ASN A 24 1.49 4.39 -0.43
CA ASN A 24 2.04 3.15 0.11
C ASN A 24 2.61 3.38 1.51
N ASP A 25 2.49 2.37 2.36
CA ASP A 25 3.27 2.29 3.60
C ASP A 25 3.74 0.85 3.85
N ARG A 26 5.00 0.72 4.29
CA ARG A 26 5.72 -0.55 4.48
C ARG A 26 5.72 -1.02 5.93
N ALA A 27 5.13 -0.24 6.84
CA ALA A 27 5.05 -0.57 8.26
C ALA A 27 3.65 -1.04 8.67
N GLU A 28 3.59 -2.09 9.51
CA GLU A 28 2.33 -2.63 10.07
C GLU A 28 1.48 -1.56 10.79
N GLY A 29 2.12 -0.52 11.34
CA GLY A 29 1.46 0.55 12.09
C GLY A 29 0.66 1.55 11.25
N ASP A 30 0.82 1.57 9.91
CA ASP A 30 0.39 2.70 9.08
C ASP A 30 -0.82 2.39 8.17
N ARG A 31 -1.50 1.25 8.37
CA ARG A 31 -2.78 0.93 7.67
C ARG A 31 -3.79 2.08 7.75
N GLU A 32 -3.90 2.67 8.93
CA GLU A 32 -4.88 3.71 9.21
C GLU A 32 -4.56 5.01 8.46
N LYS A 33 -3.26 5.30 8.27
CA LYS A 33 -2.76 6.43 7.51
C LYS A 33 -3.04 6.27 6.02
N VAL A 34 -2.79 5.09 5.43
CA VAL A 34 -3.13 4.80 4.02
C VAL A 34 -4.64 4.96 3.79
N ARG A 35 -5.48 4.46 4.72
CA ARG A 35 -6.93 4.65 4.67
C ARG A 35 -7.34 6.12 4.79
N LYS A 36 -6.70 6.89 5.67
CA LYS A 36 -6.98 8.32 5.84
C LYS A 36 -6.63 9.11 4.59
N MET A 37 -5.48 8.81 3.97
CA MET A 37 -5.05 9.40 2.71
C MET A 37 -6.00 9.04 1.57
N ALA A 38 -6.41 7.77 1.45
CA ALA A 38 -7.40 7.33 0.47
C ALA A 38 -8.74 8.05 0.64
N LYS A 39 -9.28 8.12 1.86
CA LYS A 39 -10.52 8.86 2.15
C LYS A 39 -10.40 10.34 1.81
N ALA A 40 -9.27 10.97 2.11
CA ALA A 40 -9.03 12.37 1.76
C ALA A 40 -9.01 12.58 0.23
N HIS A 41 -8.40 11.65 -0.52
CA HIS A 41 -8.39 11.69 -1.97
C HIS A 41 -9.80 11.54 -2.55
N VAL A 42 -10.54 10.51 -2.14
CA VAL A 42 -11.94 10.29 -2.54
C VAL A 42 -12.80 11.51 -2.24
N LYS A 43 -12.67 12.10 -1.04
CA LYS A 43 -13.43 13.29 -0.65
C LYS A 43 -13.09 14.53 -1.49
N LYS A 44 -11.84 14.68 -1.90
CA LYS A 44 -11.37 15.84 -2.68
C LYS A 44 -11.73 15.73 -4.16
N THR A 45 -11.70 14.53 -4.72
CA THR A 45 -11.78 14.30 -6.17
C THR A 45 -13.06 13.61 -6.62
N GLY A 46 -13.75 12.93 -5.70
CA GLY A 46 -14.85 12.02 -6.04
C GLY A 46 -14.37 10.72 -6.72
N HIS A 47 -13.06 10.47 -6.77
CA HIS A 47 -12.53 9.30 -7.47
C HIS A 47 -12.60 8.02 -6.65
N ASP A 48 -12.70 6.89 -7.36
CA ASP A 48 -12.59 5.56 -6.77
C ASP A 48 -11.13 5.18 -6.47
N VAL A 49 -10.91 4.71 -5.24
CA VAL A 49 -9.60 4.28 -4.73
C VAL A 49 -9.67 2.82 -4.29
N VAL A 50 -8.73 2.02 -4.78
CA VAL A 50 -8.54 0.63 -4.37
C VAL A 50 -7.44 0.56 -3.33
N ILE A 51 -7.67 -0.21 -2.26
CA ILE A 51 -6.66 -0.48 -1.23
C ILE A 51 -6.32 -1.96 -1.29
N GLU A 52 -5.07 -2.25 -1.64
CA GLU A 52 -4.47 -3.57 -1.67
C GLU A 52 -3.68 -3.81 -0.38
N THR A 53 -3.82 -5.01 0.17
CA THR A 53 -3.17 -5.42 1.42
C THR A 53 -2.54 -6.79 1.20
N GLY A 54 -1.25 -6.89 1.42
CA GLY A 54 -0.52 -8.12 1.13
C GLY A 54 0.75 -8.25 1.96
N TYR A 55 1.40 -9.40 1.80
CA TYR A 55 2.69 -9.67 2.41
C TYR A 55 3.77 -9.49 1.35
N GLU A 56 4.67 -8.53 1.57
CA GLU A 56 5.89 -8.42 0.79
C GLU A 56 6.95 -9.36 1.39
N THR A 57 7.50 -10.21 0.53
CA THR A 57 8.65 -11.05 0.87
C THR A 57 9.89 -10.40 0.31
N GLU A 58 10.79 -9.93 1.18
CA GLU A 58 12.09 -9.43 0.74
C GLU A 58 12.97 -10.63 0.32
N LEU A 59 13.25 -10.73 -0.98
CA LEU A 59 14.17 -11.72 -1.53
C LEU A 59 15.56 -11.09 -1.63
N THR A 60 16.52 -11.59 -0.86
CA THR A 60 17.93 -11.21 -1.02
C THR A 60 18.57 -12.16 -2.05
N LEU A 61 18.99 -11.60 -3.20
CA LEU A 61 19.65 -12.33 -4.30
C LEU A 61 21.17 -12.42 -4.09
#